data_AF-A0A7C1G067-F1
#
_entry.id   AF-A0A7C1G067-F1
#
_cell.length_a   1.000
_cell.length_b   1.000
_cell.length_c   1.000
_cell.angle_alpha   90.00
_cell.angle_beta   90.00
_cell.angle_gamma   90.00
#
_symmetry.space_group_name_H-M   'P 1'
#
loop_
_entity.id
_entity.type
_entity.pdbx_description
1 polymer ?
#
loop_
_entity_poly.entity_id
_entity_poly.type
_entity_poly.pdbx_seq_one_letter_code
_entity_poly.pdbx_strand_id
1 'polypeptide(L)'
;MKKIRGYTQNLRKEVTKSSRYYFYDNGLRNAVINNFNPLDSRDDTGTLWEYFMVMERIKKQHYHKIFSNNYFWRTYNKEEVDFVEERNGKLYGYEFKWNPAKAKVQKGWLKTYPNAEFHVIHSENFMDFTV
;
A
#
# COMPACT_ATOMS: atom_id res chain seq x y z
N MET A 1 -16.25 0.07 -0.01
CA MET A 1 -15.07 0.71 -0.62
C MET A 1 -14.36 1.53 0.43
N LYS A 2 -13.03 1.44 0.50
CA LYS A 2 -12.15 2.24 1.36
C LYS A 2 -11.50 3.35 0.54
N LYS A 3 -11.53 4.59 1.03
CA LYS A 3 -10.77 5.71 0.50
C LYS A 3 -9.48 5.88 1.31
N ILE A 4 -8.34 5.95 0.62
CA ILE A 4 -7.02 6.24 1.20
C ILE A 4 -6.51 7.56 0.60
N ARG A 5 -6.08 8.48 1.47
CA ARG A 5 -5.58 9.81 1.07
C ARG A 5 -4.06 9.85 1.12
N GLY A 6 -3.46 10.84 0.46
CA GLY A 6 -2.03 11.08 0.56
C GLY A 6 -1.64 11.54 1.97
N TYR A 7 -0.57 10.96 2.52
CA TYR A 7 0.06 11.42 3.75
C TYR A 7 0.81 12.72 3.48
N THR A 8 0.71 13.68 4.40
CA THR A 8 1.55 14.87 4.34
C THR A 8 1.89 15.40 5.71
N GLN A 9 3.15 15.79 5.87
CA GLN A 9 3.57 16.71 6.93
C GLN A 9 3.99 18.06 6.34
N ASN A 10 4.41 18.11 5.06
CA ASN A 10 4.77 19.35 4.39
C ASN A 10 4.18 19.42 2.97
N LEU A 11 3.10 20.21 2.83
CA LEU A 11 2.34 20.41 1.60
C LEU A 11 3.18 20.91 0.41
N ARG A 12 4.36 21.51 0.63
CA ARG A 12 5.20 22.02 -0.48
C ARG A 12 5.98 20.92 -1.20
N LYS A 13 6.16 19.74 -0.60
CA LYS A 13 7.00 18.66 -1.15
C LYS A 13 6.22 17.40 -1.52
N GLU A 14 4.97 17.31 -1.09
CA GLU A 14 4.19 16.07 -1.05
C GLU A 14 2.84 16.20 -1.77
N VAL A 15 2.41 15.13 -2.42
CA VAL A 15 1.18 15.10 -3.21
C VAL A 15 0.00 14.65 -2.33
N THR A 16 -0.98 15.55 -2.14
CA THR A 16 -2.14 15.30 -1.26
C THR A 16 -3.49 15.33 -1.97
N LYS A 17 -3.55 15.88 -3.18
CA LYS A 17 -4.82 16.09 -3.90
C LYS A 17 -5.41 14.81 -4.51
N SER A 18 -4.65 13.73 -4.62
CA SER A 18 -5.13 12.44 -5.11
C SER A 18 -5.60 11.52 -3.98
N SER A 19 -6.54 10.63 -4.27
CA SER A 19 -6.99 9.57 -3.37
C SER A 19 -7.01 8.24 -4.11
N ARG A 20 -6.66 7.16 -3.41
CA ARG A 20 -6.82 5.78 -3.90
C ARG A 20 -8.10 5.19 -3.33
N TYR A 21 -8.77 4.37 -4.14
CA TYR A 21 -10.03 3.72 -3.77
C TYR A 21 -9.90 2.22 -3.89
N TYR A 22 -10.18 1.52 -2.79
CA TYR A 22 -10.08 0.07 -2.68
C TYR A 22 -11.45 -0.57 -2.42
N PHE A 23 -11.87 -1.51 -3.25
CA PHE A 23 -13.04 -2.35 -3.08
C PHE A 23 -12.72 -3.42 -2.04
N TYR A 24 -13.75 -3.85 -1.30
CA TYR A 24 -13.56 -4.90 -0.29
C TYR A 24 -13.30 -6.28 -0.91
N ASP A 25 -13.70 -6.46 -2.17
CA ASP A 25 -13.65 -7.70 -2.91
C ASP A 25 -12.85 -7.51 -4.21
N ASN A 26 -11.84 -8.36 -4.42
CA ASN A 26 -11.04 -8.38 -5.63
C ASN A 26 -11.86 -8.84 -6.86
N GLY A 27 -12.89 -9.66 -6.67
CA GLY A 27 -13.85 -10.04 -7.71
C GLY A 27 -14.60 -8.83 -8.25
N LEU A 28 -15.00 -7.89 -7.39
CA LEU A 28 -15.64 -6.64 -7.83
C LEU A 28 -14.66 -5.78 -8.63
N ARG A 29 -13.40 -5.67 -8.19
CA ARG A 29 -12.35 -5.00 -8.96
C ARG A 29 -12.17 -5.65 -10.33
N ASN A 30 -12.07 -6.97 -10.39
CA ASN A 30 -11.89 -7.74 -11.62
C ASN A 30 -13.08 -7.60 -12.58
N ALA A 31 -14.30 -7.55 -12.04
CA ALA A 31 -15.51 -7.29 -12.81
C ALA A 31 -15.49 -5.90 -13.46
N VAL A 32 -15.06 -4.87 -12.72
CA VAL A 32 -14.96 -3.49 -13.24
C VAL A 32 -13.96 -3.38 -14.40
N ILE A 33 -12.86 -4.13 -14.36
CA ILE A 33 -11.86 -4.14 -15.44
C ILE A 33 -12.08 -5.28 -16.47
N ASN A 34 -13.17 -6.04 -16.34
CA ASN A 34 -13.51 -7.20 -17.14
C ASN A 34 -12.33 -8.19 -17.37
N ASN A 35 -11.57 -8.48 -16.31
CA ASN A 35 -10.40 -9.37 -16.41
C ASN A 35 -10.43 -10.43 -15.31
N PHE A 36 -10.82 -11.65 -15.71
CA PHE A 36 -10.85 -12.86 -14.88
C PHE A 36 -9.81 -13.90 -15.32
N ASN A 37 -8.84 -13.50 -16.12
CA ASN A 37 -7.80 -14.39 -16.61
C ASN A 37 -6.97 -14.97 -15.43
N PRO A 38 -6.41 -16.18 -15.59
CA PRO A 38 -5.44 -16.77 -14.67
C PRO A 38 -4.27 -15.83 -14.38
N LEU A 39 -3.71 -15.87 -13.16
CA LEU A 39 -2.73 -14.89 -12.66
C LEU A 39 -1.46 -14.76 -13.55
N ASP A 40 -1.06 -15.86 -14.16
CA ASP A 40 0.11 -15.99 -15.04
C ASP A 40 -0.08 -15.32 -16.41
N SER A 41 -1.32 -15.13 -16.86
CA SER A 41 -1.65 -14.51 -18.15
C SER A 41 -2.13 -13.06 -18.01
N ARG A 42 -1.79 -12.37 -16.91
CA ARG A 42 -2.24 -11.01 -16.60
C ARG A 42 -1.08 -10.01 -16.58
N ASP A 43 -1.34 -8.83 -17.14
CA ASP A 43 -0.41 -7.70 -17.08
C ASP A 43 -0.56 -6.87 -15.79
N ASP A 44 -1.67 -7.04 -15.06
CA ASP A 44 -2.02 -6.24 -13.88
C ASP A 44 -1.72 -6.93 -12.54
N THR A 45 -0.93 -8.01 -12.54
CA THR A 45 -0.61 -8.81 -11.34
C THR A 45 -0.02 -7.98 -10.21
N GLY A 46 0.84 -7.01 -10.52
CA GLY A 46 1.39 -6.09 -9.52
C GLY A 46 0.31 -5.21 -8.87
N THR A 47 -0.59 -4.66 -9.67
CA THR A 47 -1.71 -3.82 -9.20
C THR A 47 -2.70 -4.64 -8.40
N LEU A 48 -3.03 -5.87 -8.84
CA LEU A 48 -3.89 -6.79 -8.11
C LEU A 48 -3.29 -7.16 -6.76
N TRP A 49 -1.97 -7.40 -6.72
CA TRP A 49 -1.22 -7.69 -5.50
C TRP A 49 -1.29 -6.54 -4.49
N GLU A 50 -0.97 -5.31 -4.91
CA GLU A 50 -1.11 -4.12 -4.06
C GLU A 50 -2.54 -4.03 -3.49
N TYR A 51 -3.54 -4.20 -4.36
CA TYR A 51 -4.95 -4.10 -3.97
C TYR A 51 -5.31 -5.10 -2.88
N PHE A 52 -4.91 -6.36 -3.08
CA PHE A 52 -5.11 -7.45 -2.14
C PHE A 52 -4.42 -7.15 -0.80
N MET A 53 -3.15 -6.75 -0.83
CA MET A 53 -2.37 -6.44 0.38
C MET A 53 -2.98 -5.32 1.21
N VAL A 54 -3.38 -4.21 0.57
CA VAL A 54 -4.01 -3.08 1.27
C VAL A 54 -5.30 -3.53 1.97
N MET A 55 -6.13 -4.32 1.28
CA MET A 55 -7.41 -4.75 1.83
C MET A 55 -7.26 -5.77 2.95
N GLU A 56 -6.40 -6.77 2.78
CA GLU A 56 -6.11 -7.74 3.83
C GLU A 56 -5.52 -7.06 5.06
N ARG A 57 -4.66 -6.05 4.86
CA ARG A 57 -4.10 -5.31 5.98
C ARG A 57 -5.16 -4.53 6.76
N ILE A 58 -6.08 -3.87 6.07
CA ILE A 58 -7.20 -3.17 6.71
C ILE A 58 -8.08 -4.16 7.50
N LYS A 59 -8.34 -5.35 6.96
CA LYS A 59 -9.08 -6.41 7.68
C LYS A 59 -8.32 -6.85 8.93
N LYS A 60 -7.01 -7.08 8.83
CA LYS A 60 -6.15 -7.43 9.97
C LYS A 60 -6.17 -6.35 11.04
N GLN A 61 -6.03 -5.08 10.65
CA GLN A 61 -6.12 -3.96 11.58
C GLN A 61 -7.46 -3.97 12.33
N HIS A 62 -8.56 -4.24 11.62
CA HIS A 62 -9.89 -4.30 12.24
C HIS A 62 -10.03 -5.48 13.21
N TYR A 63 -9.67 -6.71 12.78
CA TYR A 63 -9.81 -7.92 13.59
C TYR A 63 -8.95 -7.89 14.86
N HIS A 64 -7.73 -7.37 14.75
CA HIS A 64 -6.80 -7.28 15.88
C HIS A 64 -6.90 -5.94 16.65
N LYS A 65 -7.88 -5.08 16.33
CA LYS A 65 -8.06 -3.76 16.95
C LYS A 65 -6.79 -2.90 16.92
N ILE A 66 -6.06 -2.95 15.81
CA ILE A 66 -4.92 -2.07 15.54
C ILE A 66 -5.47 -0.73 15.08
N PHE A 67 -5.42 0.27 15.97
CA PHE A 67 -5.84 1.63 15.65
C PHE A 67 -4.75 2.33 14.83
N SER A 68 -5.00 2.52 13.55
CA SER A 68 -4.09 3.21 12.63
C SER A 68 -4.83 4.09 11.63
N ASN A 69 -4.23 5.24 11.31
CA ASN A 69 -4.62 6.03 10.16
C ASN A 69 -3.90 5.49 8.92
N ASN A 70 -4.62 5.35 7.81
CA ASN A 70 -4.11 4.70 6.59
C ASN A 70 -4.01 5.69 5.44
N TYR A 71 -2.84 5.75 4.80
CA TYR A 71 -2.49 6.69 3.73
C TYR A 71 -1.69 6.00 2.63
N PHE A 72 -1.40 6.73 1.55
CA PHE A 72 -0.25 6.45 0.68
C PHE A 72 0.69 7.66 0.75
N TRP A 73 1.95 7.54 0.34
CA TRP A 73 2.84 8.70 0.27
C TRP A 73 3.42 8.85 -1.13
N ARG A 74 3.49 10.09 -1.61
CA ARG A 74 4.11 10.42 -2.90
C ARG A 74 4.69 11.82 -2.86
N THR A 75 5.89 12.00 -3.43
CA THR A 75 6.51 13.32 -3.61
C THR A 75 6.33 13.85 -5.02
N TYR A 76 6.56 15.16 -5.21
CA TYR A 76 6.60 15.75 -6.57
C TYR A 76 7.73 15.17 -7.44
N ASN A 77 8.77 14.61 -6.81
CA ASN A 77 9.87 13.92 -7.48
C ASN A 77 9.55 12.45 -7.81
N LYS A 78 8.27 12.05 -7.71
CA LYS A 78 7.77 10.70 -8.03
C LYS A 78 8.31 9.58 -7.14
N GLU A 79 8.86 9.89 -5.97
CA GLU A 79 9.07 8.88 -4.94
C GLU A 79 7.73 8.51 -4.33
N GLU A 80 7.55 7.24 -3.97
CA GLU A 80 6.26 6.69 -3.57
C GLU A 80 6.41 5.62 -2.50
N VAL A 81 5.41 5.54 -1.63
CA VAL A 81 5.18 4.41 -0.73
C VAL A 81 3.70 4.04 -0.88
N ASP A 82 3.44 2.79 -1.27
CA ASP A 82 2.11 2.31 -1.64
C ASP A 82 1.10 2.46 -0.50
N PHE A 83 1.52 2.11 0.72
CA PHE A 83 0.67 2.17 1.91
C PHE A 83 1.45 2.64 3.13
N VAL A 84 0.84 3.53 3.90
CA VAL A 84 1.41 4.12 5.11
C VAL A 84 0.41 3.97 6.24
N GLU A 85 0.87 3.38 7.34
CA GLU A 85 0.15 3.34 8.61
C GLU A 85 0.77 4.36 9.57
N GLU A 86 -0.06 5.22 10.14
CA GLU A 86 0.31 6.00 11.31
C GLU A 86 -0.37 5.38 12.53
N ARG A 87 0.43 4.85 13.46
CA ARG A 87 -0.04 4.26 14.71
C ARG A 87 0.89 4.62 15.85
N ASN A 88 0.33 4.99 17.00
CA ASN A 88 1.08 5.36 18.21
C ASN A 88 2.17 6.43 17.94
N GLY A 89 1.88 7.41 17.07
CA GLY A 89 2.83 8.46 16.70
C GLY A 89 4.02 8.01 15.83
N LYS A 90 4.01 6.76 15.34
CA LYS A 90 5.05 6.21 14.45
C LYS A 90 4.47 5.89 13.08
N LEU A 91 5.28 6.13 12.05
CA LEU A 91 4.95 5.85 10.67
C LEU A 91 5.55 4.52 10.23
N TYR A 92 4.75 3.73 9.53
CA TYR A 92 5.13 2.46 8.93
C TYR A 92 4.78 2.52 7.45
N GLY A 93 5.81 2.57 6.60
CA GLY A 93 5.68 2.52 5.16
C GLY A 93 5.75 1.08 4.64
N TYR A 94 4.93 0.77 3.66
CA TYR A 94 4.88 -0.54 3.01
C TYR A 94 4.90 -0.37 1.50
N GLU A 95 5.74 -1.17 0.85
CA GLU A 95 5.80 -1.32 -0.60
C GLU A 95 5.39 -2.74 -0.97
N PHE A 96 4.54 -2.87 -1.99
CA PHE A 96 4.04 -4.17 -2.42
C PHE A 96 4.71 -4.60 -3.72
N LYS A 97 5.29 -5.81 -3.72
CA LYS A 97 5.90 -6.40 -4.91
C LYS A 97 5.55 -7.87 -5.00
N TRP A 98 4.87 -8.26 -6.07
CA TRP A 98 4.62 -9.69 -6.33
C TRP A 98 5.93 -10.47 -6.47
N ASN A 99 6.88 -9.96 -7.26
CA ASN A 99 8.20 -10.58 -7.43
C ASN A 99 9.23 -9.94 -6.46
N PRO A 100 9.82 -10.72 -5.53
CA PRO A 100 10.80 -10.22 -4.56
C PRO A 100 12.02 -9.56 -5.21
N ALA A 101 12.46 -10.03 -6.38
CA ALA A 101 13.62 -9.49 -7.09
C ALA A 101 13.43 -8.03 -7.55
N LYS A 102 12.18 -7.53 -7.56
CA LYS A 102 11.84 -6.14 -7.91
C LYS A 102 11.70 -5.23 -6.69
N ALA A 103 11.93 -5.74 -5.48
CA ALA A 103 11.91 -4.97 -4.23
C ALA A 103 12.98 -3.89 -4.24
N LYS A 104 12.60 -2.65 -3.90
CA LYS A 104 13.53 -1.53 -3.71
C LYS A 104 13.17 -0.78 -2.44
N VAL A 105 14.19 -0.42 -1.67
CA VAL A 105 14.02 0.44 -0.50
C VAL A 105 13.83 1.88 -0.97
N GLN A 106 12.77 2.51 -0.49
CA GLN A 106 12.48 3.91 -0.79
C GLN A 106 13.30 4.82 0.13
N LYS A 107 14.54 5.12 -0.30
CA LYS A 107 15.48 5.96 0.48
C LYS A 107 14.91 7.35 0.79
N GLY A 108 14.12 7.91 -0.13
CA GLY A 108 13.45 9.20 0.06
C GLY A 108 12.49 9.22 1.24
N TRP A 109 11.78 8.11 1.49
CA TRP A 109 10.89 7.96 2.64
C TRP A 109 11.66 8.03 3.95
N LEU A 110 12.71 7.21 4.10
CA LEU A 110 13.52 7.16 5.31
C LEU A 110 14.30 8.46 5.56
N LYS A 111 14.69 9.16 4.48
CA LYS A 111 15.31 10.50 4.59
C LYS A 111 14.30 11.56 5.06
N THR A 112 13.06 11.48 4.59
CA THR A 112 11.99 12.44 4.95
C THR A 112 11.49 12.18 6.36
N TYR A 113 11.39 10.90 6.75
CA TYR A 113 10.91 10.45 8.04
C TYR A 113 11.94 9.52 8.71
N PRO A 114 12.95 10.07 9.41
CA PRO A 114 14.04 9.28 9.98
C PRO A 114 13.60 8.24 11.04
N ASN A 115 12.48 8.49 11.70
CA ASN A 115 11.91 7.60 12.72
C ASN A 115 10.87 6.61 12.16
N ALA A 116 10.61 6.64 10.84
CA ALA A 116 9.67 5.74 10.21
C ALA A 116 10.28 4.38 9.92
N GLU A 117 9.44 3.36 9.91
CA GLU A 117 9.78 2.06 9.37
C GLU A 117 9.43 1.98 7.88
N PHE A 118 10.12 1.08 7.18
CA PHE A 118 9.83 0.75 5.79
C PHE A 118 9.96 -0.75 5.57
N HIS A 119 8.91 -1.37 5.05
CA HIS A 119 8.81 -2.82 4.84
C HIS A 119 8.43 -3.11 3.40
N VAL A 120 9.02 -4.15 2.81
CA VAL A 120 8.59 -4.66 1.50
C VAL A 120 7.84 -5.96 1.69
N ILE A 121 6.60 -6.00 1.19
CA ILE A 121 5.74 -7.17 1.26
C ILE A 121 5.61 -7.81 -0.12
N HIS A 122 5.97 -9.09 -0.20
CA HIS A 122 6.04 -9.88 -1.42
C HIS A 122 5.45 -11.28 -1.25
N SER A 123 5.36 -12.02 -2.35
CA SER A 123 4.68 -13.33 -2.42
C SER A 123 5.21 -14.38 -1.44
N GLU A 124 6.41 -14.19 -0.89
CA GLU A 124 7.06 -15.14 0.02
C GLU A 124 6.96 -14.73 1.50
N ASN A 125 6.60 -13.48 1.82
CA ASN A 125 6.56 -12.97 3.21
C ASN A 125 5.21 -12.35 3.62
N PHE A 126 4.22 -12.35 2.74
CA PHE A 126 2.96 -11.64 2.97
C PHE A 126 2.08 -12.20 4.09
N MET A 127 2.24 -13.47 4.46
CA MET A 127 1.34 -14.13 5.40
C MET A 127 1.29 -13.41 6.76
N ASP A 128 2.44 -12.93 7.25
CA ASP A 128 2.49 -12.17 8.50
C ASP A 128 1.87 -10.77 8.38
N PHE A 129 1.71 -10.26 7.16
CA PHE A 129 1.11 -8.96 6.89
C PHE A 129 -0.42 -9.04 6.82
N THR A 130 -0.96 -10.17 6.35
CA THR A 130 -2.40 -10.42 6.15
C THR A 130 -3.07 -11.07 7.35
N VAL A 131 -4.40 -11.18 7.32
CA VAL A 131 -5.19 -11.96 8.30
C VAL A 131 -4.83 -13.43 8.22
#